data_AF-A0A9K3IW76-F1
#
_entry.id   AF-A0A9K3IW76-F1
#
_cell.length_a   1.000
_cell.length_b   1.000
_cell.length_c   1.000
_cell.angle_alpha   90.00
_cell.angle_beta   90.00
_cell.angle_gamma   90.00
#
_symmetry.space_group_name_H-M   'P 1'
#
loop_
_entity.id
_entity.type
_entity.pdbx_description
1 polymer ?
#
loop_
_entity_poly.entity_id
_entity_poly.type
_entity_poly.pdbx_seq_one_letter_code
_entity_poly.pdbx_strand_id
1 'polypeptide(L)'
;MTQRTKSKFVFASPTKTVETLFKYVGPEHVPIQYGGLSVDYCDCNPEFTIDDPAAVVTVKPATKQPLEIIVNEVNMETNIL
;
A
#
# COMPACT_ATOMS: atom_id res chain seq x y z
N MET A 1 -1.27 -22.61 -23.42
CA MET A 1 -2.25 -21.91 -22.56
C MET A 1 -3.66 -22.08 -23.11
N THR A 2 -4.65 -22.36 -22.27
CA THR A 2 -6.06 -22.47 -22.69
C THR A 2 -6.73 -21.09 -22.73
N GLN A 3 -7.89 -20.97 -23.40
CA GLN A 3 -8.70 -19.75 -23.39
C GLN A 3 -9.07 -19.33 -21.95
N ARG A 4 -9.42 -20.30 -21.10
CA ARG A 4 -9.73 -20.08 -19.68
C ARG A 4 -8.57 -19.50 -18.87
N THR A 5 -7.31 -19.83 -19.22
CA THR A 5 -6.15 -19.23 -18.54
C THR A 5 -5.86 -17.84 -19.09
N LYS A 6 -6.00 -17.63 -20.41
CA LYS A 6 -5.79 -16.32 -21.05
C LYS A 6 -6.77 -15.25 -20.52
N SER A 7 -8.00 -15.63 -20.18
CA SER A 7 -9.00 -14.70 -19.64
C SER A 7 -8.71 -14.22 -18.21
N LYS A 8 -7.66 -14.73 -17.55
CA LYS A 8 -7.21 -14.28 -16.22
C LYS A 8 -6.12 -13.22 -16.29
N PHE A 9 -5.59 -12.91 -17.47
CA PHE A 9 -4.55 -11.90 -17.63
C PHE A 9 -5.16 -10.51 -17.69
N VAL A 10 -4.57 -9.59 -16.92
CA VAL A 10 -4.86 -8.16 -16.98
C VAL A 10 -3.62 -7.46 -17.53
N PHE A 11 -3.81 -6.63 -18.55
CA PHE A 11 -2.75 -5.81 -19.10
C PHE A 11 -3.00 -4.36 -18.69
N ALA A 12 -2.00 -3.72 -18.11
CA ALA A 12 -2.03 -2.31 -17.74
C ALA A 12 -0.97 -1.54 -18.55
N SER A 13 -1.31 -0.31 -18.95
CA SER A 13 -0.29 0.63 -19.43
C SER A 13 0.64 1.01 -18.27
N PRO A 14 1.92 1.32 -18.52
CA PRO A 14 2.87 1.70 -17.47
C PRO A 14 2.34 2.79 -16.50
N THR A 15 1.59 3.77 -17.03
CA THR A 15 0.99 4.87 -16.25
C THR A 15 -0.16 4.45 -15.33
N LYS A 16 -0.74 3.27 -15.54
CA LYS A 16 -1.89 2.75 -14.78
C LYS A 16 -1.55 1.52 -13.95
N THR A 17 -0.29 1.07 -13.98
CA THR A 17 0.14 -0.17 -13.30
C THR A 17 -0.26 -0.18 -11.83
N VAL A 18 0.00 0.90 -11.09
CA VAL A 18 -0.32 1.01 -9.66
C VAL A 18 -1.83 0.95 -9.41
N GLU A 19 -2.61 1.76 -10.15
CA GLU A 19 -4.07 1.77 -10.07
C GLU A 19 -4.66 0.39 -10.40
N THR A 20 -4.09 -0.32 -11.37
CA THR A 20 -4.53 -1.67 -11.73
C THR A 20 -4.14 -2.70 -10.67
N LEU A 21 -2.94 -2.65 -10.09
CA LEU A 21 -2.51 -3.55 -9.03
C LEU A 21 -3.43 -3.44 -7.81
N PHE A 22 -3.72 -2.22 -7.38
CA PHE A 22 -4.55 -1.95 -6.20
C PHE A 22 -6.03 -2.38 -6.34
N LYS A 23 -6.48 -2.75 -7.55
CA LYS A 23 -7.81 -3.38 -7.75
C LYS A 23 -7.85 -4.83 -7.31
N TYR A 24 -6.69 -5.49 -7.23
CA TYR A 24 -6.59 -6.93 -6.97
C TYR A 24 -5.76 -7.28 -5.74
N VAL A 25 -4.83 -6.41 -5.35
CA VAL A 25 -3.89 -6.63 -4.25
C VAL A 25 -3.78 -5.37 -3.41
N GLY A 26 -3.91 -5.49 -2.08
CA GLY A 26 -3.75 -4.36 -1.15
C GLY A 26 -2.36 -3.74 -1.23
N PRO A 27 -2.21 -2.41 -1.06
CA PRO A 27 -0.91 -1.73 -1.14
C PRO A 27 0.17 -2.33 -0.23
N GLU A 28 -0.21 -2.78 0.96
CA GLU A 28 0.63 -3.45 1.97
C GLU A 28 1.27 -4.75 1.46
N HIS A 29 0.71 -5.37 0.43
CA HIS A 29 1.24 -6.58 -0.20
C HIS A 29 2.01 -6.32 -1.50
N VAL A 30 2.08 -5.06 -1.97
CA VAL A 30 2.74 -4.68 -3.22
C VAL A 30 4.12 -4.08 -2.92
N PRO A 31 5.20 -4.53 -3.58
CA PRO A 31 6.53 -3.96 -3.37
C PRO A 31 6.60 -2.46 -3.67
N ILE A 32 7.42 -1.73 -2.90
CA ILE A 32 7.63 -0.29 -3.06
C ILE A 32 8.04 0.13 -4.48
N GLN A 33 8.83 -0.71 -5.17
CA GLN A 33 9.27 -0.49 -6.54
C GLN A 33 8.12 -0.53 -7.57
N TYR A 34 6.97 -1.07 -7.18
CA TYR A 34 5.74 -1.08 -7.97
C TYR A 34 4.66 -0.14 -7.41
N GLY A 35 5.05 0.76 -6.48
CA GLY A 35 4.19 1.78 -5.91
C GLY A 35 3.38 1.36 -4.68
N GLY A 36 3.63 0.17 -4.11
CA GLY A 36 3.02 -0.29 -2.86
C GLY A 36 3.83 0.04 -1.61
N LEU A 37 3.58 -0.69 -0.52
CA LEU A 37 4.17 -0.46 0.80
C LEU A 37 4.95 -1.67 1.34
N SER A 38 4.94 -2.82 0.65
CA SER A 38 5.67 -3.99 1.15
C SER A 38 7.18 -3.81 0.97
N VAL A 39 7.93 -4.01 2.05
CA VAL A 39 9.39 -4.04 2.06
C VAL A 39 9.89 -5.48 2.19
N ASP A 40 11.12 -5.76 1.75
CA ASP A 40 11.71 -7.08 1.89
C ASP A 40 11.94 -7.43 3.37
N TYR A 41 11.49 -8.60 3.80
CA TYR A 41 11.61 -9.11 5.18
C TYR A 41 13.07 -9.36 5.63
N CYS A 42 14.07 -9.08 4.79
CA CYS A 42 15.48 -9.11 5.18
C CYS A 42 15.87 -7.91 6.06
N ASP A 43 15.07 -6.82 6.04
CA ASP A 43 15.12 -5.81 7.08
C ASP A 43 14.46 -6.39 8.34
N CYS A 44 15.28 -6.77 9.32
CA CYS A 44 14.86 -7.52 10.51
C CYS A 44 13.82 -6.81 11.41
N ASN A 45 13.39 -5.60 11.07
CA ASN A 45 12.35 -4.86 11.78
C ASN A 45 11.74 -3.78 10.86
N PRO A 46 10.83 -4.15 9.94
CA PRO A 46 10.20 -3.14 9.10
C PRO A 46 9.23 -2.29 9.94
N GLU A 47 9.24 -0.98 9.72
CA GLU A 47 8.35 -0.03 10.41
C GLU A 47 6.87 -0.28 10.09
N PHE A 48 6.59 -0.93 8.95
CA PHE A 48 5.26 -1.31 8.49
C PHE A 48 5.26 -2.75 8.01
N THR A 49 4.21 -3.48 8.35
CA THR A 49 3.98 -4.88 8.01
C THR A 49 2.74 -5.04 7.15
N ILE A 50 2.47 -6.25 6.66
CA ILE A 50 1.24 -6.57 5.93
C ILE A 50 -0.01 -6.50 6.81
N ASP A 51 0.16 -6.52 8.13
CA ASP A 51 -0.94 -6.41 9.09
C ASP A 51 -1.35 -4.94 9.31
N ASP A 52 -0.53 -3.99 8.87
CA ASP A 52 -0.83 -2.55 8.91
C ASP A 52 -1.69 -2.16 7.69
N PRO A 53 -2.97 -1.78 7.90
CA PRO A 53 -3.89 -1.54 6.80
C PRO A 53 -3.54 -0.27 6.02
N ALA A 54 -3.52 -0.37 4.69
CA ALA A 54 -3.31 0.78 3.82
C ALA A 54 -4.64 1.35 3.29
N ALA A 55 -4.72 2.68 3.21
CA ALA A 55 -5.83 3.40 2.57
C ALA A 55 -5.40 4.04 1.26
N VAL A 56 -6.23 3.94 0.22
CA VAL A 56 -5.99 4.56 -1.10
C VAL A 56 -7.03 5.64 -1.35
N VAL A 57 -6.57 6.86 -1.66
CA VAL A 57 -7.43 8.00 -1.97
C VAL A 57 -7.10 8.54 -3.34
N THR A 58 -8.09 8.61 -4.23
CA THR A 58 -7.96 9.24 -5.55
C THR A 58 -8.45 10.68 -5.49
N VAL A 59 -7.52 11.63 -5.67
CA VAL A 59 -7.84 13.07 -5.68
C VAL A 59 -8.12 13.52 -7.10
N LYS A 60 -9.25 14.20 -7.32
CA LYS A 60 -9.62 14.73 -8.64
C LYS A 60 -8.79 15.99 -8.96
N PRO A 61 -8.49 16.26 -10.25
CA PRO A 61 -7.86 17.51 -10.65
C PRO A 61 -8.60 18.73 -10.11
N ALA A 62 -7.85 19.74 -9.67
CA ALA A 62 -8.39 20.98 -9.11
C ALA A 62 -9.29 20.81 -7.86
N THR A 63 -9.19 19.69 -7.15
CA THR A 63 -9.91 19.47 -5.88
C THR A 63 -8.95 19.42 -4.69
N LYS A 64 -9.46 19.73 -3.49
CA LYS A 64 -8.78 19.54 -2.21
C LYS A 64 -9.58 18.55 -1.38
N GLN A 65 -8.91 17.58 -0.78
CA GLN A 65 -9.54 16.57 0.07
C GLN A 65 -8.73 16.48 1.37
N PRO A 66 -9.28 16.88 2.52
CA PRO A 66 -8.58 16.77 3.80
C PRO A 66 -8.47 15.29 4.21
N LEU A 67 -7.30 14.91 4.74
CA LEU A 67 -7.06 13.59 5.31
C LEU A 67 -6.89 13.75 6.81
N GLU A 68 -7.65 12.99 7.58
CA GLU A 68 -7.55 12.94 9.04
C GLU A 68 -6.68 11.76 9.44
N ILE A 69 -5.53 12.06 10.05
CA ILE A 69 -4.62 11.04 10.59
C ILE A 69 -4.77 11.08 12.10
N ILE A 70 -5.24 9.98 12.69
CA ILE A 70 -5.34 9.84 14.13
C ILE A 70 -3.96 9.48 14.65
N VAL A 71 -3.37 10.37 15.47
CA VAL A 71 -2.10 10.12 16.14
C VAL A 71 -2.41 9.75 17.59
N ASN A 72 -2.01 8.55 18.00
CA ASN A 72 -2.03 8.15 19.40
C ASN A 72 -0.70 8.58 20.03
N GLU A 73 -0.74 9.36 21.11
CA GLU A 73 0.47 9.68 21.87
C GLU A 73 1.03 8.39 22.49
N VAL A 74 2.26 8.01 22.13
CA VAL A 74 2.98 6.96 22.84
C VAL A 74 3.50 7.57 24.13
N ASN A 75 2.82 7.30 25.23
CA ASN A 75 3.24 7.76 26.55
C ASN A 75 4.49 6.97 26.95
N MET A 76 5.67 7.47 26.58
CA MET A 76 6.94 6.96 27.08
C MET A 76 7.07 7.44 28.53
N GLU A 77 6.42 6.76 29.47
CA GLU A 77 6.70 6.98 30.88
C GLU A 77 8.16 6.61 31.14
N THR A 78 8.94 7.66 31.42
CA THR A 78 10.33 7.66 31.79
C THR A 78 10.51 6.79 33.03
N ASN A 79 10.88 5.52 32.85
CA ASN A 79 11.41 4.70 33.93
C ASN A 79 12.85 5.17 34.20
N ILE A 80 12.97 6.29 34.91
CA ILE A 80 14.19 6.66 35.62
C ILE A 80 14.03 6.11 37.04
N LEU A 81 14.54 4.90 37.25
CA LEU A 81 14.97 4.40 38.55
C LEU A 81 16.36 3.78 38.38
#